data_AF-A0ABD2ZBW3-F1
#
_entry.id   AF-A0ABD2ZBW3-F1
#
_cell.length_a   1.000
_cell.length_b   1.000
_cell.length_c   1.000
_cell.angle_alpha   90.00
_cell.angle_beta   90.00
_cell.angle_gamma   90.00
#
_symmetry.space_group_name_H-M   'P 1'
#
loop_
_entity.id
_entity.type
_entity.pdbx_description
1 polymer ?
#
loop_
_entity_poly.entity_id
_entity_poly.type
_entity_poly.pdbx_seq_one_letter_code
_entity_poly.pdbx_strand_id
1 'polypeptide(L)'
;MDDELVNMLQTFDLSPLEQNGITLGSADLGARHEVCSMSSLGKVFGDKFANSNGLHNTMKISWNYPLGLKVVELGVNVFQFFFCHENDLNRVLARRPWLFDNQFLILQRWEEGLDDNVKHFSKTHCWVQIWNLPVDWFTPTIGKK
;
A
#
# COMPACT_ATOMS: atom_id res chain seq x y z
N MET A 1 -18.80 -25.38 -20.02
CA MET A 1 -17.93 -24.87 -18.93
C MET A 1 -18.66 -23.81 -18.12
N ASP A 2 -19.31 -22.83 -18.74
CA ASP A 2 -20.10 -21.82 -18.00
C ASP A 2 -21.31 -22.40 -17.26
N ASP A 3 -22.04 -23.35 -17.87
CA ASP A 3 -23.21 -23.98 -17.22
C ASP A 3 -22.87 -24.83 -15.99
N GLU A 4 -21.62 -25.31 -15.90
CA GLU A 4 -21.11 -26.11 -14.78
C GLU A 4 -20.77 -25.21 -13.58
N LEU A 5 -20.17 -24.04 -13.84
CA LEU A 5 -19.92 -23.02 -12.83
C LEU A 5 -21.21 -22.43 -12.26
N VAL A 6 -22.21 -22.19 -13.12
CA VAL A 6 -23.53 -21.70 -12.70
C VAL A 6 -24.22 -22.74 -11.80
N ASN A 7 -24.17 -24.02 -12.15
CA ASN A 7 -24.72 -25.09 -11.31
C ASN A 7 -23.99 -25.22 -9.97
N MET A 8 -22.65 -25.07 -9.95
CA MET A 8 -21.89 -25.09 -8.69
C MET A 8 -22.28 -23.91 -7.79
N LEU A 9 -22.37 -22.69 -8.32
CA LEU A 9 -22.77 -21.51 -7.54
C LEU A 9 -24.21 -21.61 -7.01
N GLN A 10 -25.09 -22.33 -7.70
CA GLN A 10 -26.46 -22.58 -7.26
C GLN A 10 -26.58 -23.65 -6.16
N THR A 11 -25.57 -24.50 -6.00
CA THR A 11 -25.53 -25.56 -4.96
C THR A 11 -24.72 -25.16 -3.73
N PHE A 12 -24.18 -23.94 -3.69
CA PHE A 12 -23.51 -23.42 -2.50
C PHE A 12 -24.52 -23.08 -1.41
N ASP A 13 -24.66 -23.99 -0.45
CA ASP A 13 -25.33 -23.72 0.81
C ASP A 13 -24.31 -23.15 1.81
N LEU A 14 -24.60 -21.96 2.34
CA LEU A 14 -23.83 -21.38 3.43
C LEU A 14 -23.92 -22.27 4.66
N SER A 15 -22.79 -22.52 5.31
CA SER A 15 -22.79 -23.27 6.56
C SER A 15 -23.61 -22.51 7.63
N PRO A 16 -24.10 -23.19 8.68
CA PRO A 16 -24.87 -22.54 9.74
C PRO A 16 -24.09 -21.43 10.48
N LEU A 17 -22.76 -21.41 10.37
CA LEU A 17 -21.91 -20.32 10.89
C LEU A 17 -21.90 -19.09 9.98
N GLU A 18 -22.05 -19.29 8.67
CA GLU A 18 -22.04 -18.26 7.62
C GLU A 18 -23.43 -17.74 7.27
N GLN A 19 -24.49 -18.45 7.67
CA GLN A 19 -25.90 -18.03 7.50
C GLN A 19 -26.22 -16.71 8.22
N ASN A 20 -25.51 -16.41 9.31
CA ASN A 20 -25.58 -15.11 9.94
C ASN A 20 -24.68 -14.15 9.17
N GLY A 21 -25.25 -13.48 8.17
CA GLY A 21 -24.55 -12.44 7.42
C GLY A 21 -23.89 -11.43 8.36
N ILE A 22 -22.65 -11.04 8.06
CA ILE A 22 -21.95 -10.00 8.81
C ILE A 22 -22.63 -8.67 8.48
N THR A 23 -23.43 -8.17 9.41
CA THR A 23 -24.06 -6.85 9.25
C THR A 23 -23.01 -5.80 9.58
N LEU A 24 -22.41 -5.19 8.56
CA LEU A 24 -21.50 -4.06 8.74
C LEU A 24 -22.35 -2.84 9.15
N GLY A 25 -22.37 -2.51 10.44
CA GLY A 25 -23.08 -1.31 10.92
C GLY A 25 -22.43 -0.04 10.38
N SER A 26 -23.21 1.03 10.24
CA SER A 26 -22.67 2.36 9.89
C SER A 26 -21.62 2.86 10.90
N ALA A 27 -21.75 2.45 12.16
CA ALA A 27 -20.75 2.69 13.21
C ALA A 27 -19.44 1.92 12.97
N ASP A 28 -19.51 0.68 12.47
CA ASP A 28 -18.33 -0.14 12.14
C ASP A 28 -17.61 0.41 10.90
N LEU A 29 -18.35 0.99 9.95
CA LEU A 29 -17.80 1.69 8.79
C LEU A 29 -17.09 3.00 9.19
N GLY A 30 -17.68 3.78 10.10
CA GLY A 30 -17.07 5.01 10.63
C GLY A 30 -15.77 4.74 11.41
N ALA A 31 -15.78 3.73 12.30
CA ALA A 31 -14.59 3.31 13.03
C ALA A 31 -13.50 2.76 12.09
N ARG A 32 -13.87 2.00 11.05
CA ARG A 32 -12.94 1.56 10.00
C ARG A 32 -12.37 2.73 9.21
N HIS A 33 -13.17 3.75 8.89
CA HIS A 33 -12.74 4.91 8.14
C HIS A 33 -11.61 5.66 8.87
N GLU A 34 -11.79 5.92 10.17
CA GLU A 34 -10.78 6.60 10.98
C GLU A 34 -9.48 5.78 11.08
N VAL A 35 -9.58 4.46 11.23
CA VAL A 35 -8.42 3.55 11.25
C VAL A 35 -7.71 3.48 9.89
N CYS A 36 -8.46 3.51 8.78
CA CYS A 36 -7.90 3.47 7.43
C CYS A 36 -7.28 4.82 7.01
N SER A 37 -7.74 5.93 7.56
CA SER A 37 -7.19 7.28 7.29
C SER A 37 -5.71 7.41 7.66
N MET A 38 -5.26 6.63 8.65
CA MET A 38 -3.86 6.54 9.11
C MET A 38 -3.09 5.39 8.45
N SER A 39 -3.51 4.98 7.25
CA SER A 39 -2.87 3.90 6.50
C SER A 39 -2.32 4.36 5.15
N SER A 40 -1.36 3.59 4.64
CA SER A 40 -0.93 3.68 3.25
C SER A 40 -1.13 2.34 2.55
N LEU A 41 -1.53 2.41 1.30
CA LEU A 41 -1.54 1.27 0.40
C LEU A 41 -0.18 1.19 -0.30
N GLY A 42 0.36 -0.01 -0.44
CA GLY A 42 1.64 -0.24 -1.07
C GLY A 42 1.62 -1.44 -2.00
N LYS A 43 2.22 -1.28 -3.18
CA LYS A 43 2.42 -2.38 -4.11
C LYS A 43 3.89 -2.61 -4.37
N VAL A 44 4.34 -3.86 -4.21
CA VAL A 44 5.68 -4.28 -4.63
C VAL A 44 5.64 -4.58 -6.13
N PHE A 45 6.42 -3.83 -6.90
CA PHE A 45 6.49 -3.91 -8.34
C PHE A 45 7.65 -4.79 -8.78
N GLY A 46 7.33 -5.96 -9.35
CA GLY A 46 8.24 -6.88 -10.01
C GLY A 46 7.72 -8.32 -9.99
N ASP A 47 8.51 -9.25 -10.50
CA ASP A 47 8.06 -10.63 -10.80
C ASP A 47 8.07 -11.57 -9.59
N LYS A 48 8.77 -11.21 -8.52
CA LYS A 48 8.82 -12.01 -7.30
C LYS A 48 7.67 -11.68 -6.37
N PHE A 49 7.16 -12.70 -5.69
CA PHE A 49 6.21 -12.54 -4.59
C PHE A 49 6.90 -12.02 -3.35
N ALA A 50 6.38 -10.94 -2.79
CA ALA A 50 6.87 -10.36 -1.56
C ALA A 50 6.34 -11.16 -0.36
N ASN A 51 7.23 -11.69 0.46
CA ASN A 51 6.86 -12.29 1.73
C ASN A 51 6.42 -11.19 2.70
N SER A 52 5.16 -11.23 3.15
CA SER A 52 4.58 -10.25 4.08
C SER A 52 5.41 -10.04 5.35
N ASN A 53 5.93 -11.12 5.96
CA ASN A 53 6.78 -11.01 7.16
C ASN A 53 8.14 -10.38 6.86
N GLY A 54 8.72 -10.73 5.69
CA GLY A 54 9.96 -10.12 5.22
C GLY A 54 9.77 -8.63 4.98
N LEU A 55 8.69 -8.25 4.30
CA LEU A 55 8.31 -6.88 4.01
C LEU A 55 8.10 -6.08 5.28
N HIS A 56 7.36 -6.62 6.26
CA HIS A 56 7.16 -5.98 7.56
C HIS A 56 8.49 -5.66 8.24
N ASN A 57 9.38 -6.66 8.37
CA ASN A 57 10.66 -6.49 9.04
C ASN A 57 11.58 -5.50 8.31
N THR A 58 11.69 -5.62 6.98
CA THR A 58 12.51 -4.71 6.18
C THR A 58 11.99 -3.28 6.26
N MET A 59 10.69 -3.06 6.06
CA MET A 59 10.11 -1.71 6.08
C MET A 59 10.15 -1.10 7.47
N LYS A 60 9.96 -1.89 8.53
CA LYS A 60 10.13 -1.41 9.91
C LYS A 60 11.51 -0.81 10.12
N ILE A 61 12.57 -1.44 9.60
CA ILE A 61 13.93 -0.91 9.69
C ILE A 61 14.10 0.31 8.78
N SER A 62 13.72 0.21 7.50
CA SER A 62 13.87 1.28 6.50
C SER A 62 13.11 2.56 6.87
N TRP A 63 11.99 2.44 7.59
CA TRP A 63 11.15 3.57 8.00
C TRP A 63 11.48 4.13 9.38
N ASN A 64 12.59 3.66 9.97
CA ASN A 64 13.08 4.06 11.29
C ASN A 64 12.07 3.72 12.40
N TYR A 65 11.63 2.47 12.45
CA TYR A 65 10.82 1.87 13.50
C TYR A 65 9.55 2.67 13.86
N PRO A 66 8.63 2.89 12.90
CA PRO A 66 7.35 3.52 13.20
C PRO A 66 6.60 2.72 14.28
N LEU A 67 6.11 3.44 15.29
CA LEU A 67 5.44 2.80 16.44
C LEU A 67 4.13 2.15 15.97
N GLY A 68 3.92 0.90 16.37
CA GLY A 68 2.67 0.17 16.11
C GLY A 68 2.41 -0.14 14.63
N LEU A 69 3.46 -0.16 13.79
CA LEU A 69 3.34 -0.54 12.38
C LEU A 69 2.71 -1.94 12.23
N LYS A 70 1.54 -1.99 11.60
CA LYS A 70 0.87 -3.23 11.18
C LYS A 70 0.86 -3.31 9.67
N VAL A 71 1.04 -4.52 9.14
CA VAL A 71 1.01 -4.79 7.71
C VAL A 71 -0.05 -5.86 7.47
N VAL A 72 -0.95 -5.58 6.53
CA VAL A 72 -1.99 -6.51 6.09
C VAL A 72 -1.79 -6.75 4.60
N GLU A 73 -1.82 -8.01 4.18
CA GLU A 73 -1.78 -8.38 2.77
C GLU A 73 -3.20 -8.33 2.21
N LEU A 74 -3.41 -7.54 1.16
CA LEU A 74 -4.70 -7.38 0.50
C LEU A 74 -4.78 -8.20 -0.79
N GLY A 75 -3.63 -8.58 -1.35
CA GLY A 75 -3.56 -9.41 -2.55
C GLY A 75 -2.13 -9.58 -3.02
N VAL A 76 -1.97 -10.07 -4.26
CA VAL A 76 -0.66 -10.36 -4.84
C VAL A 76 0.22 -9.12 -4.89
N ASN A 77 1.25 -9.11 -4.04
CA ASN A 77 2.18 -8.00 -3.87
C ASN A 77 1.51 -6.67 -3.47
N VAL A 78 0.29 -6.70 -2.93
CA VAL A 78 -0.45 -5.52 -2.46
C VAL A 78 -0.63 -5.61 -0.96
N PHE A 79 -0.21 -4.56 -0.26
CA PHE A 79 -0.17 -4.50 1.20
C PHE A 79 -0.74 -3.18 1.69
N GLN A 80 -1.37 -3.21 2.86
CA GLN A 80 -1.78 -2.03 3.60
C GLN A 80 -0.93 -1.89 4.86
N PHE A 81 -0.36 -0.72 5.04
CA PHE A 81 0.46 -0.36 6.18
C PHE A 81 -0.31 0.59 7.09
N PHE A 82 -0.53 0.20 8.34
CA PHE A 82 -1.19 1.03 9.34
C PHE A 82 -0.17 1.68 10.26
N PHE A 83 -0.31 2.98 10.48
CA PHE A 83 0.56 3.78 11.33
C PHE A 83 -0.21 4.30 12.54
N CYS A 84 0.45 4.35 13.71
CA CYS A 84 -0.14 4.98 14.89
C CYS A 84 -0.04 6.51 14.89
N HIS A 85 0.89 7.09 14.12
CA HIS A 85 1.11 8.53 14.07
C HIS A 85 1.14 9.03 12.64
N GLU A 86 0.44 10.14 12.37
CA GLU A 86 0.43 10.77 11.06
C GLU A 86 1.82 11.29 10.64
N ASN A 87 2.66 11.70 11.60
CA ASN A 87 4.04 12.10 11.33
C ASN A 87 4.89 10.97 10.73
N ASP A 88 4.69 9.73 11.20
CA ASP A 88 5.40 8.58 10.64
C ASP A 88 4.91 8.28 9.22
N LEU A 89 3.60 8.32 9.00
CA LEU A 89 3.00 8.17 7.66
C LEU A 89 3.54 9.22 6.69
N ASN A 90 3.46 10.50 7.04
CA ASN A 90 3.93 11.59 6.19
C ASN A 90 5.44 11.50 5.90
N ARG A 91 6.24 11.11 6.90
CA ARG A 91 7.69 10.91 6.73
C ARG A 91 8.01 9.77 5.77
N VAL A 92 7.32 8.64 5.89
CA VAL A 92 7.47 7.49 4.99
C VAL A 92 7.06 7.88 3.57
N LEU A 93 5.94 8.59 3.44
CA LEU A 93 5.43 9.08 2.17
C LEU A 93 6.35 10.14 1.53
N ALA A 94 7.01 11.00 2.29
CA ALA A 94 7.91 12.03 1.73
C ALA A 94 9.25 11.45 1.22
N ARG A 95 9.66 10.29 1.73
CA ARG A 95 10.96 9.66 1.40
C ARG A 95 10.87 8.58 0.31
N ARG A 96 9.76 8.55 -0.44
CA ARG A 96 9.64 7.71 -1.63
C ARG A 96 10.76 8.04 -2.65
N PRO A 97 11.25 7.06 -3.42
CA PRO A 97 10.73 5.71 -3.57
C PRO A 97 11.31 4.75 -2.52
N TRP A 98 10.60 3.66 -2.21
CA TRP A 98 11.08 2.61 -1.32
C TRP A 98 11.43 1.35 -2.12
N LEU A 99 12.34 0.55 -1.59
CA LEU A 99 12.78 -0.71 -2.18
C LEU A 99 12.61 -1.86 -1.20
N PHE A 100 12.14 -3.00 -1.70
CA PHE A 100 12.05 -4.27 -0.99
C PHE A 100 12.60 -5.38 -1.87
N ASP A 101 13.57 -6.15 -1.39
CA ASP A 101 14.23 -7.22 -2.18
C ASP A 101 14.61 -6.79 -3.61
N ASN A 102 15.15 -5.57 -3.74
CA ASN A 102 15.52 -4.95 -5.02
C ASN A 102 14.35 -4.70 -5.99
N GLN A 103 13.11 -4.71 -5.49
CA GLN A 103 11.87 -4.35 -6.19
C GLN A 103 11.32 -3.03 -5.65
N PHE A 104 10.66 -2.25 -6.50
CA PHE A 104 10.07 -0.98 -6.08
C PHE A 104 8.83 -1.21 -5.22
N LEU A 105 8.80 -0.62 -4.03
CA LEU A 105 7.60 -0.48 -3.23
C LEU A 105 6.98 0.89 -3.50
N ILE A 106 5.88 0.89 -4.25
CA ILE A 106 5.11 2.08 -4.58
C ILE A 106 4.07 2.26 -3.48
N LEU A 107 4.21 3.33 -2.68
CA LEU A 107 3.27 3.67 -1.63
C LEU A 107 2.35 4.81 -2.07
N GLN A 108 1.09 4.76 -1.64
CA GLN A 108 0.10 5.81 -1.76
C GLN A 108 -0.66 5.95 -0.44
N ARG A 109 -1.04 7.18 -0.05
CA ARG A 109 -1.89 7.38 1.12
C ARG A 109 -3.24 6.74 0.83
N TRP A 110 -3.83 6.07 1.82
CA TRP A 110 -5.18 5.55 1.68
C TRP A 110 -6.18 6.73 1.64
N GLU A 111 -7.14 6.68 0.73
CA GLU A 111 -8.22 7.65 0.59
C GLU A 111 -9.53 6.88 0.38
N GLU A 112 -10.67 7.50 0.71
CA GLU A 112 -11.97 6.87 0.47
C GLU A 112 -12.21 6.63 -1.01
N GLY A 113 -12.73 5.45 -1.36
CA GLY A 113 -13.01 5.10 -2.75
C GLY A 113 -11.77 4.77 -3.58
N LEU A 114 -10.58 4.66 -2.95
CA LEU A 114 -9.44 4.01 -3.58
C LEU A 114 -9.75 2.52 -3.69
N ASP A 115 -10.26 2.15 -4.86
CA ASP A 115 -10.49 0.76 -5.22
C ASP A 115 -9.12 0.04 -5.34
N ASP A 116 -9.08 -1.28 -5.17
CA ASP A 116 -7.85 -2.10 -5.30
C ASP A 116 -7.24 -2.09 -6.72
N ASN A 117 -7.71 -1.19 -7.58
CA ASN A 117 -7.27 -0.98 -8.93
C ASN A 117 -5.77 -0.66 -8.99
N VAL A 118 -5.05 -1.62 -9.54
CA VAL A 118 -3.61 -1.60 -9.85
C VAL A 118 -3.14 -0.32 -10.56
N LYS A 119 -4.06 0.41 -11.21
CA LYS A 119 -3.78 1.67 -11.91
C LYS A 119 -3.20 2.76 -11.01
N HIS A 120 -3.55 2.77 -9.71
CA HIS A 120 -3.04 3.76 -8.76
C HIS A 120 -1.54 3.61 -8.49
N PHE A 121 -1.01 2.37 -8.55
CA PHE A 121 0.42 2.09 -8.33
C PHE A 121 1.28 2.22 -9.59
N SER A 122 0.82 2.93 -10.62
CA SER A 122 1.57 3.05 -11.89
C SER A 122 2.68 4.11 -11.85
N LYS A 123 2.66 5.02 -10.87
CA LYS A 123 3.59 6.15 -10.77
C LYS A 123 4.11 6.30 -9.34
N THR A 124 5.37 6.69 -9.20
CA THR A 124 5.95 7.07 -7.92
C THR A 124 6.89 8.26 -8.10
N HIS A 125 7.05 9.05 -7.04
CA HIS A 125 8.04 10.12 -7.02
C HIS A 125 9.41 9.49 -6.73
N CYS A 126 10.42 9.88 -7.51
CA CYS A 126 11.79 9.44 -7.31
C CYS A 126 12.75 10.64 -7.20
N TRP A 127 13.79 10.46 -6.40
CA TRP A 127 14.91 11.39 -6.31
C TRP A 127 15.90 11.06 -7.42
N VAL A 128 16.20 12.03 -8.28
CA VAL A 128 17.23 11.90 -9.31
C VAL A 128 18.38 12.84 -8.98
N GLN A 129 19.59 12.31 -9.03
CA GLN A 129 20.81 13.10 -8.88
C GLN A 129 21.49 13.19 -10.24
N ILE A 130 21.63 14.42 -10.75
CA ILE A 130 22.27 14.69 -12.03
C ILE A 130 23.72 15.12 -11.78
N TRP A 131 24.65 14.42 -12.41
CA TRP A 131 26.09 14.70 -12.32
C TRP A 131 26.55 15.47 -13.56
N ASN A 132 27.59 16.29 -13.43
CA ASN A 132 28.20 17.06 -14.52
C ASN A 132 27.22 17.97 -15.28
N LEU A 133 26.25 18.55 -14.58
CA LEU A 133 25.35 19.54 -15.18
C LEU A 133 26.19 20.75 -15.66
N PRO A 134 26.14 21.13 -16.95
CA PRO A 134 26.87 22.29 -17.46
C PRO A 134 26.55 23.55 -16.65
N VAL A 135 27.56 24.40 -16.42
CA VAL A 135 27.42 25.63 -15.61
C VAL A 135 26.34 26.55 -16.16
N ASP A 136 26.15 26.55 -17.49
CA ASP A 136 25.12 27.35 -18.16
C ASP A 136 23.68 26.94 -17.79
N TRP A 137 23.48 25.78 -17.17
CA TRP A 137 22.17 25.26 -16.77
C TRP A 137 21.90 25.44 -15.26
N PHE A 138 22.85 26.00 -14.52
CA PHE A 138 22.62 26.43 -13.15
C PHE A 138 21.79 27.72 -13.12
N THR A 139 20.47 27.56 -12.95
CA THR A 139 19.63 28.68 -12.49
C THR A 139 19.54 28.64 -10.95
N PRO A 140 19.30 29.79 -10.28
CA PRO A 140 19.11 29.83 -8.82
C PRO A 140 18.02 28.87 -8.30
N THR A 141 17.11 28.46 -9.20
CA THR A 141 16.01 27.53 -8.94
C THR A 141 16.42 26.06 -9.03
N ILE A 142 17.48 25.72 -9.80
CA ILE A 142 17.84 24.33 -10.17
C ILE A 142 18.98 23.77 -9.30
N GLY A 143 19.73 24.60 -8.58
CA GLY A 143 20.75 24.12 -7.65
C GLY A 143 21.19 25.15 -6.64
N LYS A 144 20.97 24.87 -5.35
CA LYS A 144 21.77 25.48 -4.27
C LYS A 144 22.94 24.55 -3.98
N LYS A 145 24.13 25.12 -3.93
CA LYS A 145 25.38 24.45 -3.57
C LYS A 145 25.34 23.95 -2.13
#